data_AF-A0A532AGI1-F1
#
_entry.id   AF-A0A532AGI1-F1
#
_cell.length_a   1.000
_cell.length_b   1.000
_cell.length_c   1.000
_cell.angle_alpha   90.00
_cell.angle_beta   90.00
_cell.angle_gamma   90.00
#
_symmetry.space_group_name_H-M   'P 1'
#
loop_
_entity.id
_entity.type
_entity.pdbx_description
1 polymer ?
#
loop_
_entity_poly.entity_id
_entity_poly.type
_entity_poly.pdbx_seq_one_letter_code
_entity_poly.pdbx_strand_id
1 'polypeptide(L)'
;YPLSVMHHYEIGIDSAANFLKQVAKGEIEKVRGIEGVSKNRRSLLPYGAIVLQEIMAAMQPSKIIVSALGVREGFLYSLLDAAEQ
;
A
#
# COMPACT_ATOMS: atom_id res chain seq x y z
N TYR A 1 7.53 12.18 -6.90
CA TYR A 1 6.49 12.78 -6.03
C TYR A 1 7.22 13.67 -5.03
N PRO A 2 6.89 14.97 -4.91
CA PRO A 2 7.69 15.94 -4.16
C PRO A 2 7.49 15.92 -2.64
N LEU A 3 6.48 15.19 -2.14
CA LEU A 3 6.20 15.04 -0.72
C LEU A 3 6.68 13.68 -0.21
N SER A 4 7.34 13.66 0.95
CA SER A 4 7.79 12.45 1.65
C SER A 4 6.69 11.76 2.45
N VAL A 5 5.47 12.32 2.47
CA VAL A 5 4.31 11.79 3.19
C VAL A 5 3.44 10.97 2.26
N MET A 6 3.22 9.70 2.61
CA MET A 6 2.40 8.77 1.83
C MET A 6 0.90 8.86 2.14
N HIS A 7 0.52 9.52 3.25
CA HIS A 7 -0.89 9.63 3.62
C HIS A 7 -1.67 10.37 2.53
N HIS A 8 -2.85 9.85 2.17
CA HIS A 8 -3.68 10.36 1.07
C HIS A 8 -3.02 10.28 -0.31
N TYR A 9 -1.94 9.51 -0.47
CA TYR A 9 -1.43 9.23 -1.80
C TYR A 9 -2.44 8.37 -2.57
N GLU A 10 -2.93 8.91 -3.68
CA GLU A 10 -3.88 8.23 -4.56
C GLU A 10 -3.15 7.50 -5.69
N ILE A 11 -3.55 6.24 -5.92
CA ILE A 11 -3.06 5.40 -7.00
C ILE A 11 -4.23 5.03 -7.89
N GLY A 12 -4.10 5.34 -9.18
CA GLY A 12 -5.07 4.90 -10.20
C GLY A 12 -5.02 3.38 -10.40
N ILE A 13 -6.18 2.78 -10.65
CA ILE A 13 -6.37 1.33 -10.73
C ILE A 13 -5.52 0.68 -11.83
N ASP A 14 -5.47 1.26 -13.02
CA ASP A 14 -4.68 0.72 -14.14
C ASP A 14 -3.17 0.73 -13.85
N SER A 15 -2.69 1.82 -13.25
CA SER A 15 -1.30 1.96 -12.82
C SER A 15 -0.97 0.95 -11.72
N ALA A 16 -1.86 0.79 -10.73
CA ALA A 16 -1.72 -0.18 -9.66
C ALA A 16 -1.68 -1.62 -10.20
N ALA A 17 -2.60 -1.98 -11.11
CA ALA A 17 -2.69 -3.32 -11.67
C ALA A 17 -1.40 -3.73 -12.40
N ASN A 18 -0.88 -2.84 -13.25
CA ASN A 18 0.38 -3.08 -13.97
C ASN A 18 1.58 -3.21 -13.01
N PHE A 19 1.66 -2.34 -12.01
CA PHE A 19 2.70 -2.37 -11.00
C PHE A 19 2.66 -3.67 -10.16
N LEU A 20 1.49 -4.05 -9.66
CA LEU A 20 1.32 -5.26 -8.86
C LEU A 20 1.66 -6.52 -9.66
N LYS A 21 1.32 -6.57 -10.95
CA LYS A 21 1.69 -7.69 -11.84
C LYS A 21 3.22 -7.82 -12.00
N GLN A 22 3.95 -6.70 -12.03
CA GLN A 22 5.41 -6.72 -12.07
C GLN A 22 6.00 -7.21 -10.74
N VAL A 23 5.48 -6.73 -9.61
CA VAL A 23 5.96 -7.12 -8.27
C VAL A 23 5.66 -8.59 -7.97
N ALA A 24 4.47 -9.08 -8.33
CA ALA A 24 4.06 -10.47 -8.12
C ALA A 24 4.93 -11.49 -8.85
N LYS A 25 5.53 -11.13 -10.00
CA LYS A 25 6.48 -11.99 -10.74
C LYS A 25 7.83 -12.18 -10.05
N GLY A 26 8.08 -11.49 -8.94
CA GLY A 26 9.37 -11.58 -8.24
C GLY A 26 10.51 -10.82 -8.94
N GLU A 27 10.22 -10.02 -9.97
CA GLU A 27 11.20 -9.16 -10.66
C GLU A 27 11.49 -7.86 -9.87
N ILE A 28 11.44 -7.94 -8.55
CA ILE A 28 11.48 -6.81 -7.61
C ILE A 28 12.82 -6.07 -7.65
N GLU A 29 13.93 -6.78 -7.90
CA GLU A 29 15.26 -6.17 -8.04
C GLU A 29 15.37 -5.27 -9.29
N LYS A 30 14.45 -5.40 -10.26
CA LYS A 30 14.38 -4.50 -11.43
C LYS A 30 13.47 -3.29 -11.19
N VAL A 31 12.78 -3.22 -10.04
CA VAL A 31 11.90 -2.10 -9.71
C VAL A 31 12.74 -0.90 -9.31
N ARG A 32 12.55 0.22 -10.02
CA ARG A 32 13.24 1.48 -9.71
C ARG A 32 12.96 1.88 -8.26
N GLY A 33 14.01 2.14 -7.48
CA GLY A 33 13.89 2.54 -6.07
C GLY A 33 13.77 1.38 -5.07
N ILE A 34 13.91 0.13 -5.51
CA ILE A 34 13.92 -1.05 -4.62
C ILE A 34 15.00 -0.96 -3.53
N GLU A 35 16.08 -0.22 -3.78
CA GLU A 35 17.13 0.05 -2.81
C GLU A 35 16.61 0.73 -1.52
N GLY A 36 15.55 1.54 -1.62
CA GLY A 36 14.89 2.15 -0.47
C GLY A 36 14.04 1.18 0.37
N VAL A 37 13.82 -0.04 -0.12
CA VAL A 37 13.12 -1.11 0.61
C VAL A 37 14.14 -2.04 1.25
N SER A 38 13.97 -2.32 2.55
CA SER A 38 14.87 -3.23 3.26
C SER A 38 14.78 -4.66 2.69
N LYS A 39 15.92 -5.37 2.65
CA LYS A 39 16.00 -6.72 2.08
C LYS A 39 14.94 -7.68 2.64
N ASN A 40 14.71 -7.66 3.97
CA ASN A 40 13.70 -8.50 4.63
C ASN A 40 12.27 -8.25 4.14
N ARG A 41 11.96 -7.04 3.66
CA ARG A 41 10.64 -6.72 3.09
C ARG A 41 10.53 -7.17 1.65
N ARG A 42 11.63 -7.12 0.88
CA ARG A 42 11.62 -7.46 -0.55
C ARG A 42 11.13 -8.88 -0.79
N SER A 43 11.59 -9.85 0.00
CA SER A 43 11.14 -11.25 -0.12
C SER A 43 9.63 -11.43 0.09
N LEU A 44 8.98 -10.50 0.79
CA LEU A 44 7.54 -10.56 1.10
C LEU A 44 6.67 -9.77 0.11
N LEU A 45 7.25 -8.87 -0.68
CA LEU A 45 6.50 -8.00 -1.61
C LEU A 45 5.64 -8.76 -2.62
N PRO A 46 6.07 -9.89 -3.22
CA PRO A 46 5.24 -10.61 -4.19
C PRO A 46 3.93 -11.12 -3.57
N TYR A 47 3.96 -11.58 -2.32
CA TYR A 47 2.76 -12.05 -1.61
C TYR A 47 1.77 -10.91 -1.37
N GLY A 48 2.28 -9.75 -0.89
CA GLY A 48 1.44 -8.56 -0.70
C GLY A 48 0.84 -8.06 -2.01
N ALA A 49 1.58 -8.15 -3.12
CA ALA A 49 1.10 -7.76 -4.43
C ALA A 49 -0.08 -8.63 -4.90
N ILE A 50 0.03 -9.96 -4.73
CA ILE A 50 -1.06 -10.90 -5.05
C ILE A 50 -2.29 -10.60 -4.20
N VAL A 51 -2.13 -10.42 -2.88
CA VAL A 51 -3.26 -10.10 -1.99
C VAL A 51 -3.99 -8.83 -2.44
N LEU A 52 -3.26 -7.76 -2.78
CA LEU A 52 -3.90 -6.53 -3.24
C LEU A 52 -4.58 -6.70 -4.61
N GLN A 53 -4.03 -7.53 -5.51
CA GLN A 53 -4.68 -7.87 -6.77
C GLN A 53 -6.02 -8.58 -6.55
N GLU A 54 -6.08 -9.56 -5.64
CA GLU A 54 -7.32 -10.27 -5.32
C GLU A 54 -8.35 -9.34 -4.68
N ILE A 55 -7.92 -8.43 -3.79
CA ILE A 55 -8.79 -7.40 -3.21
C ILE A 55 -9.34 -6.48 -4.31
N MET A 56 -8.51 -6.01 -5.23
CA MET A 56 -8.94 -5.16 -6.34
C MET A 56 -9.93 -5.89 -7.26
N ALA A 57 -9.69 -7.16 -7.56
CA ALA A 57 -10.59 -7.98 -8.38
C ALA A 57 -11.96 -8.19 -7.71
N ALA A 58 -11.98 -8.41 -6.40
CA ALA A 58 -13.21 -8.62 -5.64
C ALA A 58 -13.99 -7.31 -5.40
N MET A 59 -13.31 -6.22 -5.04
CA MET A 59 -13.95 -4.96 -4.66
C MET A 59 -14.25 -4.03 -5.84
N GLN A 60 -13.53 -4.17 -6.96
CA GLN A 60 -13.58 -3.27 -8.11
C GLN A 60 -13.54 -1.78 -7.71
N PRO A 61 -12.54 -1.33 -6.93
CA PRO A 61 -12.48 0.03 -6.44
C PRO A 61 -12.25 1.01 -7.59
N SER A 62 -12.75 2.24 -7.49
CA SER A 62 -12.45 3.31 -8.46
C SER A 62 -11.07 3.95 -8.23
N LYS A 63 -10.51 3.82 -7.02
CA LYS A 63 -9.21 4.36 -6.62
C LYS A 63 -8.64 3.64 -5.40
N ILE A 64 -7.32 3.70 -5.22
CA ILE A 64 -6.61 3.22 -4.03
C ILE A 64 -6.00 4.43 -3.34
N ILE A 65 -6.24 4.56 -2.02
CA ILE A 65 -5.69 5.65 -1.21
C ILE A 65 -4.83 5.03 -0.10
N VAL A 66 -3.59 5.50 0.04
CA VAL A 66 -2.69 5.04 1.09
C VAL A 66 -2.98 5.78 2.40
N SER A 67 -3.31 5.03 3.46
CA SER A 67 -3.36 5.56 4.82
C SER A 67 -2.01 5.38 5.50
N ALA A 68 -1.48 6.44 6.12
CA ALA A 68 -0.34 6.33 7.03
C ALA A 68 -0.76 5.94 8.46
N LEU A 69 -2.08 5.96 8.74
CA LEU A 69 -2.69 5.60 10.01
C LEU A 69 -3.16 4.14 9.94
N GLY A 70 -2.88 3.38 10.98
CA GLY A 70 -3.29 1.98 11.11
C GLY A 70 -3.83 1.67 12.50
N VAL A 71 -3.59 0.45 12.96
CA VAL A 71 -4.18 -0.09 14.20
C VAL A 71 -3.78 0.72 15.43
N ARG A 72 -2.53 1.20 15.50
CA ARG A 72 -2.05 1.97 16.66
C ARG A 72 -2.81 3.29 16.79
N GLU A 73 -2.94 4.01 15.68
CA GLU A 73 -3.63 5.29 15.63
C GLU A 73 -5.14 5.11 15.85
N GLY A 74 -5.73 4.05 15.28
CA GLY A 74 -7.12 3.69 15.54
C GLY A 74 -7.39 3.31 17.00
N PHE A 75 -6.45 2.63 17.66
CA PHE A 75 -6.55 2.34 19.09
C PHE A 75 -6.47 3.62 19.92
N LEU A 76 -5.52 4.51 19.65
CA LEU A 76 -5.43 5.81 20.34
C LEU A 76 -6.73 6.61 20.17
N TYR A 77 -7.29 6.66 18.96
CA TYR A 77 -8.58 7.32 18.69
C TYR A 77 -9.72 6.71 19.52
N SER A 78 -9.74 5.38 19.69
CA SER A 78 -10.77 4.70 20.50
C SER A 78 -10.69 5.01 22.00
N LEU A 79 -9.57 5.55 22.49
CA LEU A 79 -9.41 5.98 23.88
C LEU A 79 -9.89 7.42 24.13
N LEU A 80 -10.16 8.19 23.08
CA LEU A 80 -10.71 9.54 23.19
C LEU A 80 -12.16 9.49 23.67
N ASP A 81 -12.60 10.53 24.35
CA ASP A 81 -14.02 10.69 24.67
C ASP A 81 -14.84 11.01 23.41
N ALA A 82 -16.17 10.90 23.50
CA ALA A 82 -17.04 11.10 22.34
C ALA A 82 -17.06 12.56 21.80
N ALA A 83 -16.54 13.53 22.56
CA ALA A 83 -16.44 14.93 22.12
C ALA A 83 -15.13 15.19 21.35
N GLU A 84 -14.11 14.36 21.56
CA GLU A 84 -12.79 14.42 20.94
C GLU A 84 -12.61 13.45 19.76
N GLN A 85 -13.53 12.49 19.61
CA GLN A 85 -13.65 11.62 18.44
C GLN A 85 -14.26 12.36 17.24
#